data_AF-A0A820LW08-F1
#
_entry.id   AF-A0A820LW08-F1
#
_cell.length_a   1.000
_cell.length_b   1.000
_cell.length_c   1.000
_cell.angle_alpha   90.00
_cell.angle_beta   90.00
_cell.angle_gamma   90.00
#
_symmetry.space_group_name_H-M   'P 1'
#
loop_
_entity.id
_entity.type
_entity.pdbx_description
1 polymer ?
#
loop_
_entity_poly.entity_id
_entity_poly.type
_entity_poly.pdbx_seq_one_letter_code
_entity_poly.pdbx_strand_id
1 'polypeptide(L)'
;MGCGVLFTPYTQQDIDNEIAAFTPRLPVAVLMNGGIIKLQGANGFFNPNSLLDPSWLRGKMTPQQYYEAIDYINKCTGYTSIGMNRGYSPSEIPMRQQLRVQAGMAAVEKVNEKNPSVHFTYQQTAESIEMDTSWSTDPGMRYINRRRAPIGHSSVTDLYITFN
;
A
#
# COMPACT_ATOMS: atom_id res chain seq x y z
N MET A 1 3.89 23.93 -24.63
CA MET A 1 5.00 23.81 -23.67
C MET A 1 4.66 22.66 -22.73
N GLY A 2 5.34 21.52 -22.80
CA GLY A 2 5.00 20.39 -21.94
C GLY A 2 5.75 19.14 -22.36
N CYS A 3 6.84 18.82 -21.66
CA CYS A 3 7.54 17.53 -21.77
C CYS A 3 8.62 17.39 -20.67
N GLY A 4 8.28 17.56 -19.39
CA GLY A 4 9.27 17.54 -18.30
C GLY A 4 8.96 16.64 -17.10
N VAL A 5 7.73 16.14 -16.96
CA VAL A 5 7.28 15.53 -15.69
C VAL A 5 7.68 14.04 -15.54
N LEU A 6 8.10 13.39 -16.63
CA LEU A 6 8.45 11.97 -16.61
C LEU A 6 9.87 11.69 -16.08
N PHE A 7 10.74 12.70 -16.05
CA PHE A 7 12.14 12.54 -15.63
C PHE A 7 12.45 13.18 -14.27
N THR A 8 11.43 13.72 -13.58
CA THR A 8 11.62 14.21 -12.22
C THR A 8 11.58 13.02 -11.24
N PRO A 9 12.58 12.90 -10.35
CA PRO A 9 12.54 11.89 -9.29
C PRO A 9 11.38 12.13 -8.31
N TYR A 10 10.91 11.08 -7.65
CA TYR A 10 10.00 11.23 -6.51
C TYR A 10 10.70 11.92 -5.34
N THR A 11 10.05 12.91 -4.75
CA THR A 11 10.41 13.48 -3.45
C THR A 11 9.59 12.81 -2.34
N GLN A 12 10.00 13.01 -1.08
CA GLN A 12 9.21 12.53 0.05
C GLN A 12 7.78 13.12 0.05
N GLN A 13 7.63 14.42 -0.23
CA GLN A 13 6.34 15.08 -0.29
C GLN A 13 5.42 14.48 -1.37
N ASP A 14 5.98 14.06 -2.50
CA ASP A 14 5.20 13.39 -3.56
C ASP A 14 4.63 12.08 -3.05
N ILE A 15 5.46 11.27 -2.39
CA ILE A 15 5.04 9.98 -1.83
C ILE A 15 3.99 10.17 -0.74
N ASP A 16 4.18 11.13 0.17
CA ASP A 16 3.21 11.43 1.22
C ASP A 16 1.85 11.83 0.64
N ASN A 17 1.85 12.67 -0.40
CA ASN A 17 0.63 13.06 -1.11
C ASN A 17 -0.03 11.88 -1.82
N GLU A 18 0.75 10.99 -2.44
CA GLU A 18 0.24 9.78 -3.08
C GLU A 18 -0.40 8.82 -2.08
N ILE A 19 0.26 8.56 -0.96
CA ILE A 19 -0.27 7.72 0.13
C ILE A 19 -1.59 8.31 0.64
N ALA A 20 -1.64 9.61 0.92
CA ALA A 20 -2.84 10.28 1.41
C ALA A 20 -4.01 10.24 0.40
N ALA A 21 -3.72 10.33 -0.90
CA ALA A 21 -4.74 10.27 -1.94
C ALA A 21 -5.22 8.84 -2.23
N PHE A 22 -4.33 7.86 -2.10
CA PHE A 22 -4.56 6.48 -2.50
C PHE A 22 -5.13 5.61 -1.39
N THR A 23 -4.53 5.64 -0.20
CA THR A 23 -4.86 4.70 0.89
C THR A 23 -6.33 4.73 1.34
N PRO A 24 -7.08 5.86 1.33
CA PRO A 24 -8.50 5.85 1.71
C PRO A 24 -9.40 5.10 0.73
N ARG A 25 -8.91 4.81 -0.49
CA ARG A 25 -9.66 4.09 -1.54
C ARG A 25 -9.44 2.57 -1.47
N LEU A 26 -8.53 2.12 -0.62
CA LEU A 26 -8.24 0.70 -0.43
C LEU A 26 -9.32 0.03 0.42
N PRO A 27 -9.49 -1.30 0.28
CA PRO A 27 -10.49 -2.06 1.02
C PRO A 27 -10.43 -1.83 2.54
N VAL A 28 -11.60 -1.94 3.16
CA VAL A 28 -11.72 -2.00 4.62
C VAL A 28 -11.25 -3.37 5.12
N ALA A 29 -10.87 -3.40 6.40
CA ALA A 29 -10.39 -4.61 7.05
C ALA A 29 -11.55 -5.57 7.28
N VAL A 30 -11.25 -6.86 7.20
CA VAL A 30 -12.21 -7.94 7.46
C VAL A 30 -11.76 -8.69 8.70
N LEU A 31 -12.69 -8.89 9.64
CA LEU A 31 -12.48 -9.79 10.76
C LEU A 31 -12.78 -11.23 10.32
N MET A 32 -11.74 -12.06 10.27
CA MET A 32 -11.84 -13.47 9.93
C MET A 32 -12.16 -14.32 11.15
N ASN A 33 -12.63 -15.55 10.90
CA ASN A 33 -12.85 -16.54 11.96
C ASN A 33 -11.57 -16.72 12.79
N GLY A 34 -11.72 -16.77 14.11
CA GLY A 34 -10.59 -16.86 15.04
C GLY A 34 -10.01 -15.52 15.49
N GLY A 35 -10.66 -14.40 15.18
CA GLY A 35 -10.24 -13.08 15.68
C GLY A 35 -9.05 -12.47 14.94
N ILE A 36 -8.76 -12.97 13.73
CA ILE A 36 -7.69 -12.46 12.88
C ILE A 36 -8.23 -11.28 12.07
N ILE A 37 -7.57 -10.13 12.13
CA ILE A 37 -7.94 -8.98 11.28
C ILE A 37 -7.12 -9.06 10.00
N LYS A 38 -7.79 -9.11 8.85
CA LYS A 38 -7.16 -9.08 7.53
C LYS A 38 -7.34 -7.70 6.89
N LEU A 39 -6.24 -7.08 6.49
CA LEU A 39 -6.23 -5.90 5.64
C LEU A 39 -5.77 -6.32 4.24
N GLN A 40 -6.56 -5.98 3.23
CA GLN A 40 -6.14 -6.12 1.84
C GLN A 40 -5.60 -4.78 1.34
N GLY A 41 -4.42 -4.83 0.76
CA GLY A 41 -3.66 -3.70 0.24
C GLY A 41 -3.29 -3.88 -1.22
N ALA A 42 -2.76 -2.81 -1.81
CA ALA A 42 -2.23 -2.83 -3.16
C ALA A 42 -0.84 -2.21 -3.19
N ASN A 43 0.08 -2.90 -3.87
CA ASN A 43 1.49 -2.49 -4.00
C ASN A 43 2.18 -2.24 -2.65
N GLY A 44 1.77 -3.00 -1.62
CA GLY A 44 2.27 -2.88 -0.25
C GLY A 44 1.67 -1.74 0.58
N PHE A 45 0.71 -0.97 0.05
CA PHE A 45 -0.03 0.03 0.81
C PHE A 45 -1.34 -0.54 1.37
N PHE A 46 -1.71 -0.09 2.56
CA PHE A 46 -2.95 -0.47 3.27
C PHE A 46 -3.71 0.78 3.70
N ASN A 47 -5.04 0.66 3.86
CA ASN A 47 -5.84 1.75 4.42
C ASN A 47 -5.63 1.83 5.95
N PRO A 48 -5.10 2.94 6.49
CA PRO A 48 -4.89 3.09 7.94
C PRO A 48 -6.19 3.31 8.71
N ASN A 49 -7.29 3.66 8.02
CA ASN A 49 -8.64 3.81 8.59
C ASN A 49 -9.55 2.61 8.22
N SER A 50 -8.94 1.44 7.97
CA SER A 50 -9.67 0.26 7.48
C SER A 50 -10.50 -0.46 8.53
N LEU A 51 -10.27 -0.24 9.82
CA LEU A 51 -11.02 -0.92 10.88
C LEU A 51 -12.48 -0.45 10.88
N LEU A 52 -13.41 -1.40 10.79
CA LEU A 52 -14.84 -1.13 10.86
C LEU A 52 -15.33 -0.95 12.30
N ASP A 53 -14.69 -1.65 13.25
CA ASP A 53 -15.04 -1.57 14.67
C ASP A 53 -13.76 -1.49 15.53
N PRO A 54 -13.56 -0.39 16.30
CA PRO A 54 -12.45 -0.26 17.24
C PRO A 54 -12.39 -1.36 18.30
N SER A 55 -13.51 -2.05 18.58
CA SER A 55 -13.58 -3.12 19.56
C SER A 55 -12.68 -4.30 19.21
N TRP A 56 -12.34 -4.49 17.93
CA TRP A 56 -11.45 -5.56 17.46
C TRP A 56 -10.04 -5.47 18.05
N LEU A 57 -9.62 -4.28 18.49
CA LEU A 57 -8.32 -4.05 19.11
C LEU A 57 -8.39 -3.96 20.65
N ARG A 58 -9.58 -4.08 21.24
CA ARG A 58 -9.81 -3.73 22.66
C ARG A 58 -8.89 -4.52 23.59
N GLY A 59 -8.12 -3.79 24.40
CA GLY A 59 -7.18 -4.37 25.36
C GLY A 59 -5.90 -4.94 24.76
N LYS A 60 -5.69 -4.82 23.44
CA LYS A 60 -4.50 -5.29 22.73
C LYS A 60 -3.71 -4.14 22.10
N MET A 61 -4.41 -3.18 21.50
CA MET A 61 -3.82 -2.01 20.85
C MET A 61 -4.84 -0.86 20.83
N THR A 62 -4.36 0.38 20.92
CA THR A 62 -5.24 1.55 20.74
C THR A 62 -5.47 1.84 19.25
N PRO A 63 -6.59 2.47 18.86
CA PRO A 63 -6.81 2.88 17.47
C PRO A 63 -5.69 3.76 16.91
N GLN A 64 -5.10 4.62 17.75
CA GLN A 64 -3.98 5.48 17.35
C GLN A 64 -2.71 4.68 17.05
N GLN A 65 -2.35 3.71 17.90
CA GLN A 65 -1.21 2.84 17.66
C GLN A 65 -1.39 2.00 16.39
N TYR A 66 -2.61 1.56 16.10
CA TYR A 66 -2.93 0.89 14.86
C TYR A 66 -2.71 1.80 13.65
N TYR A 67 -3.27 3.01 13.70
CA TYR A 67 -3.11 4.00 12.65
C TYR A 67 -1.63 4.28 12.38
N GLU A 68 -0.84 4.52 13.43
CA GLU A 68 0.59 4.77 13.35
C GLU A 68 1.38 3.57 12.80
N ALA A 69 0.99 2.34 13.16
CA ALA A 69 1.60 1.13 12.65
C ALA A 69 1.38 0.99 11.13
N ILE A 70 0.14 1.17 10.67
CA ILE A 70 -0.18 1.07 9.24
C ILE A 70 0.45 2.22 8.45
N ASP A 71 0.40 3.45 8.96
CA ASP A 71 1.04 4.62 8.34
C ASP A 71 2.56 4.45 8.24
N TYR A 72 3.19 3.89 9.27
CA TYR A 72 4.62 3.57 9.25
C TYR A 72 4.97 2.55 8.15
N ILE A 73 4.20 1.47 8.02
CA ILE A 73 4.39 0.46 6.96
C ILE A 73 4.23 1.12 5.59
N ASN A 74 3.17 1.90 5.38
CA ASN A 74 2.91 2.61 4.12
C ASN A 74 4.07 3.54 3.75
N LYS A 75 4.57 4.34 4.69
CA LYS A 75 5.70 5.25 4.46
C LYS A 75 6.98 4.48 4.12
N CYS A 76 7.31 3.43 4.86
CA CYS A 76 8.48 2.60 4.55
C CYS A 76 8.38 1.99 3.14
N THR A 77 7.21 1.48 2.76
CA THR A 77 6.97 0.98 1.40
C THR A 77 7.11 2.07 0.35
N GLY A 78 6.48 3.22 0.54
CA GLY A 78 6.50 4.33 -0.43
C GLY A 78 7.88 4.97 -0.58
N TYR A 79 8.61 5.16 0.52
CA TYR A 79 9.90 5.86 0.54
C TYR A 79 11.00 5.13 -0.22
N THR A 80 10.82 3.84 -0.53
CA THR A 80 11.70 3.11 -1.48
C THR A 80 11.78 3.78 -2.85
N SER A 81 10.77 4.58 -3.23
CA SER A 81 10.68 5.23 -4.53
C SER A 81 11.34 6.62 -4.55
N ILE A 82 11.75 7.17 -3.39
CA ILE A 82 12.40 8.49 -3.32
C ILE A 82 13.69 8.48 -4.13
N GLY A 83 13.89 9.51 -4.95
CA GLY A 83 15.05 9.62 -5.84
C GLY A 83 14.96 8.76 -7.10
N MET A 84 13.92 7.92 -7.25
CA MET A 84 13.67 7.20 -8.50
C MET A 84 12.82 8.02 -9.46
N ASN A 85 13.09 7.88 -10.76
CA ASN A 85 12.29 8.53 -11.80
C ASN A 85 10.83 8.06 -11.78
N ARG A 86 9.92 9.01 -12.03
CA ARG A 86 8.47 8.78 -12.17
C ARG A 86 8.15 8.01 -13.45
N GLY A 87 8.80 8.36 -14.55
CA GLY A 87 8.80 7.56 -15.77
C GLY A 87 9.79 6.42 -15.63
N TYR A 88 9.31 5.19 -15.71
CA TYR A 88 10.14 4.00 -15.67
C TYR A 88 9.68 2.97 -16.70
N SER A 89 10.63 2.16 -17.15
CA SER A 89 10.39 1.10 -18.12
C SER A 89 9.64 -0.07 -17.48
N PRO A 90 8.84 -0.85 -18.24
CA PRO A 90 8.21 -2.05 -17.72
C PRO A 90 9.20 -3.06 -17.09
N SER A 91 10.46 -3.09 -17.57
CA SER A 91 11.54 -3.90 -17.01
C SER A 91 11.93 -3.53 -15.58
N GLU A 92 11.67 -2.29 -15.12
CA GLU A 92 11.96 -1.86 -13.76
C GLU A 92 10.85 -2.22 -12.76
N ILE A 93 9.67 -2.61 -13.23
CA ILE A 93 8.50 -2.92 -12.38
C ILE A 93 8.83 -4.00 -11.34
N PRO A 94 9.42 -5.16 -11.72
CA PRO A 94 9.66 -6.24 -10.75
C PRO A 94 10.64 -5.82 -9.65
N MET A 95 11.71 -5.09 -10.01
CA MET A 95 12.69 -4.58 -9.06
C MET A 95 12.04 -3.60 -8.07
N ARG A 96 11.25 -2.64 -8.55
CA ARG A 96 10.57 -1.67 -7.68
C ARG A 96 9.55 -2.34 -6.76
N GLN A 97 8.85 -3.34 -7.26
CA GLN A 97 7.93 -4.14 -6.46
C GLN A 97 8.67 -4.93 -5.38
N GLN A 98 9.81 -5.54 -5.71
CA GLN A 98 10.63 -6.26 -4.73
C GLN A 98 11.14 -5.34 -3.60
N LEU A 99 11.61 -4.13 -3.94
CA LEU A 99 12.04 -3.15 -2.95
C LEU A 99 10.92 -2.77 -1.98
N ARG A 100 9.71 -2.54 -2.52
CA ARG A 100 8.52 -2.23 -1.73
C ARG A 100 8.14 -3.35 -0.75
N VAL A 101 8.21 -4.60 -1.22
CA VAL A 101 7.91 -5.79 -0.41
C VAL A 101 8.92 -5.95 0.72
N GLN A 102 10.22 -5.86 0.41
CA GLN A 102 11.28 -5.95 1.41
C GLN A 102 11.15 -4.87 2.47
N ALA A 103 10.87 -3.62 2.06
CA ALA A 103 10.64 -2.52 2.99
C ALA A 103 9.38 -2.73 3.85
N GLY A 104 8.30 -3.26 3.27
CA GLY A 104 7.07 -3.58 3.99
C GLY A 104 7.28 -4.68 5.04
N MET A 105 7.97 -5.76 4.69
CA MET A 105 8.32 -6.84 5.63
C MET A 105 9.19 -6.33 6.78
N ALA A 106 10.25 -5.58 6.48
CA ALA A 106 11.13 -5.00 7.50
C ALA A 106 10.39 -3.99 8.40
N ALA A 107 9.43 -3.24 7.85
CA ALA A 107 8.59 -2.34 8.65
C ALA A 107 7.67 -3.11 9.60
N VAL A 108 7.09 -4.23 9.14
CA VAL A 108 6.26 -5.12 9.96
C VAL A 108 7.06 -5.72 11.10
N GLU A 109 8.30 -6.16 10.88
CA GLU A 109 9.18 -6.65 11.95
C GLU A 109 9.36 -5.60 13.05
N LYS A 110 9.65 -4.34 12.68
CA LYS A 110 9.78 -3.22 13.63
C LYS A 110 8.47 -2.87 14.36
N VAL A 111 7.33 -3.02 13.68
CA VAL A 111 6.02 -2.82 14.31
C VAL A 111 5.76 -3.91 15.35
N ASN A 112 6.10 -5.16 15.05
CA ASN A 112 5.95 -6.29 15.97
C ASN A 112 6.83 -6.14 17.22
N GLU A 113 8.08 -5.69 17.06
CA GLU A 113 8.98 -5.39 18.18
C GLU A 113 8.39 -4.35 19.15
N LYS A 114 7.68 -3.35 18.62
CA LYS A 114 7.05 -2.28 19.41
C LYS A 114 5.74 -2.69 20.06
N ASN A 115 5.08 -3.75 19.57
CA ASN A 115 3.73 -4.13 19.98
C ASN A 115 3.65 -5.63 20.32
N PRO A 116 4.28 -6.10 21.42
CA PRO A 116 4.44 -7.53 21.71
C PRO A 116 3.12 -8.31 21.91
N SER A 117 2.01 -7.63 22.18
CA SER A 117 0.68 -8.23 22.33
C SER A 117 -0.05 -8.47 21.01
N VAL A 118 0.51 -7.99 19.90
CA VAL A 118 -0.08 -8.05 18.56
C VAL A 118 1.00 -8.53 17.58
N HIS A 119 0.62 -9.38 16.64
CA HIS A 119 1.53 -9.83 15.61
C HIS A 119 0.97 -9.54 14.22
N PHE A 120 1.74 -8.78 13.45
CA PHE A 120 1.46 -8.44 12.06
C PHE A 120 2.23 -9.40 11.15
N THR A 121 1.54 -9.96 10.16
CA THR A 121 2.13 -10.88 9.16
C THR A 121 1.87 -10.32 7.76
N TYR A 122 2.96 -10.04 7.04
CA TYR A 122 2.93 -9.49 5.69
C TYR A 122 2.97 -10.61 4.65
N GLN A 123 2.01 -10.65 3.73
CA GLN A 123 1.96 -11.64 2.66
C GLN A 123 1.66 -10.97 1.32
N GLN A 124 2.57 -11.10 0.36
CA GLN A 124 2.27 -10.74 -1.02
C GLN A 124 1.66 -11.94 -1.74
N THR A 125 0.53 -11.75 -2.42
CA THR A 125 -0.05 -12.78 -3.29
C THR A 125 0.22 -12.43 -4.75
N ALA A 126 0.29 -13.45 -5.61
CA ALA A 126 0.52 -13.28 -7.04
C ALA A 126 -0.73 -12.73 -7.80
N GLU A 127 -1.82 -12.49 -7.09
CA GLU A 127 -3.07 -11.99 -7.65
C GLU A 127 -2.95 -10.49 -7.94
N SER A 128 -3.61 -10.04 -9.01
CA SER A 128 -3.77 -8.62 -9.32
C SER A 128 -5.15 -8.14 -8.87
N ILE A 129 -5.25 -7.10 -8.03
CA ILE A 129 -6.56 -6.49 -7.76
C ILE A 129 -6.99 -5.73 -9.00
N GLU A 130 -8.21 -6.00 -9.47
CA GLU A 130 -8.93 -5.12 -10.39
C GLU A 130 -9.25 -3.79 -9.70
N MET A 131 -8.30 -2.86 -9.72
CA MET A 131 -8.53 -1.48 -9.29
C MET A 131 -8.81 -0.60 -10.50
N ASP A 132 -9.76 0.33 -10.37
CA ASP A 132 -9.93 1.42 -11.33
C ASP A 132 -8.74 2.39 -11.21
N THR A 133 -7.58 1.95 -11.71
CA THR A 133 -6.35 2.71 -11.69
C THR A 133 -6.31 3.56 -12.95
N SER A 134 -6.91 4.75 -12.91
CA SER A 134 -6.71 5.81 -13.91
C SER A 134 -5.29 6.40 -13.90
N TRP A 135 -4.30 5.64 -13.40
CA TRP A 135 -2.92 6.05 -13.11
C TRP A 135 -1.90 5.41 -14.05
N SER A 136 -2.35 4.60 -15.02
CA SER A 136 -1.49 4.24 -16.15
C SER A 136 -1.10 5.51 -16.90
N THR A 137 0.19 5.78 -16.82
CA THR A 137 0.95 6.92 -17.32
C THR A 137 0.70 7.23 -18.80
N ASP A 138 -0.32 8.05 -19.14
CA ASP A 138 -0.29 8.86 -20.37
C ASP A 138 -1.42 9.93 -20.42
N PRO A 139 -1.10 11.24 -20.58
CA PRO A 139 -2.11 12.26 -20.88
C PRO A 139 -2.83 12.05 -22.22
N GLY A 140 -2.22 11.31 -23.16
CA GLY A 140 -2.76 11.06 -24.51
C GLY A 140 -3.84 9.97 -24.58
N MET A 141 -3.99 9.13 -23.57
CA MET A 141 -4.87 7.94 -23.62
C MET A 141 -6.28 8.16 -23.03
N ARG A 142 -6.58 9.35 -22.49
CA ARG A 142 -7.91 9.65 -21.90
C ARG A 142 -9.05 9.80 -22.90
N TYR A 143 -8.76 9.95 -24.20
CA TYR A 143 -9.77 10.40 -25.16
C TYR A 143 -10.32 9.35 -26.13
N ILE A 144 -9.84 8.10 -26.15
CA ILE A 144 -10.14 7.19 -27.28
C ILE A 144 -10.95 5.92 -26.92
N ASN A 145 -11.11 5.50 -25.66
CA ASN A 145 -11.84 4.25 -25.37
C ASN A 145 -12.91 4.35 -24.28
N ARG A 146 -14.19 4.37 -24.72
CA ARG A 146 -15.40 4.01 -23.94
C ARG A 146 -15.51 2.50 -23.67
N ARG A 147 -14.38 1.81 -23.47
CA ARG A 147 -14.32 0.40 -23.07
C ARG A 147 -13.19 0.25 -22.07
N ARG A 148 -13.54 -0.26 -20.88
CA ARG A 148 -12.69 -0.51 -19.71
C ARG A 148 -11.30 -1.01 -20.13
N ALA A 149 -10.30 -0.16 -19.97
CA ALA A 149 -8.90 -0.53 -20.20
C ALA A 149 -8.39 -1.37 -19.02
N PRO A 150 -7.46 -2.32 -19.26
CA PRO A 150 -6.96 -3.18 -18.21
C PRO A 150 -6.23 -2.38 -17.14
N ILE A 151 -6.72 -2.58 -15.92
CA ILE A 151 -6.11 -2.44 -14.61
C ILE A 151 -4.57 -2.48 -14.67
N GLY A 152 -3.91 -1.45 -14.14
CA GLY A 152 -2.46 -1.49 -13.96
C GLY A 152 -2.08 -2.63 -13.03
N HIS A 153 -0.99 -3.36 -13.33
CA HIS A 153 -0.49 -4.46 -12.51
C HIS A 153 -0.24 -4.01 -11.07
N SER A 154 -1.24 -4.17 -10.23
CA SER A 154 -1.16 -3.90 -8.79
C SER A 154 -1.07 -5.24 -8.09
N SER A 155 0.03 -5.47 -7.39
CA SER A 155 0.16 -6.68 -6.58
C SER A 155 -0.77 -6.59 -5.37
N VAL A 156 -1.55 -7.64 -5.16
CA VAL A 156 -2.29 -7.81 -3.92
C VAL A 156 -1.29 -8.04 -2.79
N THR A 157 -1.48 -7.31 -1.71
CA THR A 157 -0.74 -7.54 -0.47
C THR A 157 -1.74 -7.69 0.66
N ASP A 158 -1.63 -8.77 1.40
CA ASP A 158 -2.43 -9.00 2.60
C ASP A 158 -1.57 -8.74 3.83
N LEU A 159 -2.17 -8.07 4.81
CA LEU A 159 -1.60 -7.92 6.15
C LEU A 159 -2.58 -8.55 7.14
N TYR A 160 -2.09 -9.56 7.86
CA TYR A 160 -2.85 -10.23 8.90
C TYR A 160 -2.40 -9.73 10.27
N ILE A 161 -3.35 -9.52 11.16
CA ILE A 161 -3.11 -9.11 12.54
C ILE A 161 -3.69 -10.18 13.45
N THR A 162 -2.83 -10.78 14.25
CA THR A 162 -3.18 -11.79 15.25
C THR A 162 -2.83 -11.27 16.65
N PHE A 163 -3.45 -11.87 17.66
CA PHE A 163 -3.28 -11.47 19.05
C PHE A 163 -2.71 -12.63 19.86
N ASN A 164 -1.77 -12.31 20.75
CA ASN A 164 -1.24 -13.24 21.74
C ASN A 164 -2.14 -13.33 22.98
#